data_AF-A0A131YRA8-F1
#
_entry.id   AF-A0A131YRA8-F1
#
_cell.length_a   1.000
_cell.length_b   1.000
_cell.length_c   1.000
_cell.angle_alpha   90.00
_cell.angle_beta   90.00
_cell.angle_gamma   90.00
#
_symmetry.space_group_name_H-M   'P 1'
#
loop_
_entity.id
_entity.type
_entity.pdbx_description
1 polymer ?
#
loop_
_entity_poly.entity_id
_entity_poly.type
_entity_poly.pdbx_seq_one_letter_code
_entity_poly.pdbx_strand_id
1 'polypeptide(L)'
;MAPFKNAVPDRWPDYTDHGDVVPGTRFVAFKAPLRDAICSTLPDNRRFTPERLLEKVQGLGLVIDLTNTGRYYNPQSIVSRGVAHTKIMCPGARVPNAKIVKSFCDAVGAFVGRPENDGKLVGVHCTHGVNRTGYVVCRYMVDKLGIAPAKAIEDFQKARGHNFDRQEYVSDLRGRGPPT
;
A
#
# COMPACT_ATOMS: atom_id res chain seq x y z
N MET A 1 -24.73 -15.88 9.79
CA MET A 1 -23.34 -16.32 10.01
C MET A 1 -22.54 -15.15 10.53
N ALA A 2 -21.91 -15.26 11.70
CA ALA A 2 -20.99 -14.23 12.18
C ALA A 2 -19.84 -14.10 11.17
N PRO A 3 -19.46 -12.90 10.72
CA PRO A 3 -18.35 -12.75 9.79
C PRO A 3 -17.11 -13.34 10.45
N PHE A 4 -16.37 -14.18 9.74
CA PHE A 4 -15.15 -14.83 10.23
C PHE A 4 -14.13 -13.78 10.67
N LYS A 5 -14.23 -13.34 11.93
CA LYS A 5 -13.46 -12.22 12.49
C LYS A 5 -11.95 -12.46 12.39
N ASN A 6 -11.55 -13.73 12.31
CA ASN A 6 -10.17 -14.20 12.30
C ASN A 6 -9.78 -15.01 11.04
N ALA A 7 -10.50 -14.91 9.93
CA ALA A 7 -10.07 -15.59 8.69
C ALA A 7 -9.06 -14.75 7.89
N VAL A 8 -8.05 -15.45 7.33
CA VAL A 8 -7.15 -14.92 6.29
C VAL A 8 -8.00 -14.40 5.13
N PRO A 9 -7.74 -13.20 4.58
CA PRO A 9 -8.49 -12.70 3.45
C PRO A 9 -8.33 -13.60 2.22
N ASP A 10 -9.39 -13.70 1.42
CA ASP A 10 -9.36 -14.45 0.17
C ASP A 10 -8.20 -14.01 -0.74
N ARG A 11 -7.54 -15.00 -1.36
CA ARG A 11 -6.32 -14.87 -2.18
C ARG A 11 -5.12 -14.18 -1.52
N TRP A 12 -5.18 -13.78 -0.25
CA TRP A 12 -4.05 -13.11 0.42
C TRP A 12 -2.74 -13.92 0.38
N PRO A 13 -2.77 -15.27 0.50
CA PRO A 13 -1.56 -16.08 0.36
C PRO A 13 -0.96 -16.08 -1.07
N ASP A 14 -1.73 -15.73 -2.09
CA ASP A 14 -1.29 -15.80 -3.49
C ASP A 14 -0.35 -14.64 -3.86
N TYR A 15 -0.31 -13.60 -3.02
CA TYR A 15 0.53 -12.43 -3.22
C TYR A 15 1.80 -12.48 -2.36
N THR A 16 2.91 -12.03 -2.95
CA THR A 16 4.16 -11.83 -2.21
C THR A 16 3.99 -10.78 -1.13
N ASP A 17 4.78 -10.88 -0.07
CA ASP A 17 4.70 -10.04 1.12
C ASP A 17 4.85 -8.55 0.78
N HIS A 18 5.93 -8.21 0.10
CA HIS A 18 6.22 -6.87 -0.38
C HIS A 18 6.81 -6.93 -1.79
N GLY A 19 6.88 -5.77 -2.45
CA GLY A 19 7.69 -5.54 -3.63
C GLY A 19 8.97 -4.78 -3.30
N ASP A 20 9.65 -4.33 -4.35
CA ASP A 20 10.80 -3.44 -4.30
C ASP A 20 10.35 -1.96 -4.19
N VAL A 21 11.33 -1.07 -4.02
CA VAL A 21 11.11 0.37 -4.10
C VAL A 21 10.70 0.74 -5.53
N VAL A 22 9.58 1.44 -5.68
CA VAL A 22 9.13 1.92 -7.01
C VAL A 22 10.15 2.93 -7.55
N PRO A 23 10.72 2.71 -8.76
CA PRO A 23 11.78 3.56 -9.31
C PRO A 23 11.45 5.05 -9.30
N GLY A 24 12.44 5.86 -8.92
CA GLY A 24 12.28 7.33 -8.83
C GLY A 24 11.41 7.81 -7.68
N THR A 25 11.05 6.92 -6.74
CA THR A 25 10.22 7.26 -5.57
C THR A 25 10.79 6.65 -4.29
N ARG A 26 10.10 6.89 -3.17
CA ARG A 26 10.36 6.27 -1.86
C ARG A 26 9.29 5.25 -1.49
N PHE A 27 8.47 4.81 -2.44
CA PHE A 27 7.33 3.93 -2.17
C PHE A 27 7.71 2.46 -2.20
N VAL A 28 7.27 1.72 -1.19
CA VAL A 28 7.25 0.24 -1.20
C VAL A 28 5.82 -0.22 -0.98
N ALA A 29 5.36 -1.13 -1.86
CA ALA A 29 4.04 -1.72 -1.76
C ALA A 29 4.09 -3.11 -1.13
N PHE A 30 3.13 -3.42 -0.26
CA PHE A 30 3.01 -4.73 0.39
C PHE A 30 1.56 -5.13 0.61
N LYS A 31 1.30 -6.43 0.82
CA LYS A 31 -0.03 -6.91 1.25
C LYS A 31 -0.26 -6.56 2.72
N ALA A 32 -1.51 -6.56 3.19
CA ALA A 32 -1.78 -6.21 4.59
C ALA A 32 -1.06 -7.19 5.53
N PRO A 33 -0.23 -6.73 6.48
CA PRO A 33 0.23 -7.60 7.54
C PRO A 33 -0.96 -8.08 8.37
N LEU A 34 -0.91 -9.31 8.86
CA LEU A 34 -1.96 -9.95 9.64
C LEU A 34 -1.45 -10.28 11.03
N ARG A 35 -2.18 -9.92 12.08
CA ARG A 35 -1.92 -10.38 13.44
C ARG A 35 -1.96 -11.91 13.52
N ASP A 36 -1.24 -12.49 14.47
CA ASP A 36 -1.11 -13.95 14.61
C ASP A 36 -2.45 -14.68 14.64
N ALA A 37 -3.43 -14.14 15.36
CA ALA A 37 -4.77 -14.73 15.46
C ALA A 37 -5.49 -14.91 14.11
N ILE A 38 -5.07 -14.21 13.04
CA ILE A 38 -5.63 -14.36 11.69
C ILE A 38 -4.83 -15.34 10.85
N CYS A 39 -3.50 -15.35 10.98
CA CYS A 39 -2.60 -16.12 10.13
C CYS A 39 -2.01 -17.38 10.80
N SER A 40 -2.44 -17.72 12.02
CA SER A 40 -1.94 -18.86 12.79
C SER A 40 -2.19 -20.21 12.10
N THR A 41 -3.20 -20.31 11.24
CA THR A 41 -3.48 -21.51 10.45
C THR A 41 -2.57 -21.65 9.22
N LEU A 42 -1.84 -20.60 8.84
CA LEU A 42 -0.86 -20.66 7.76
C LEU A 42 0.46 -21.26 8.26
N PRO A 43 1.19 -21.98 7.37
CA PRO A 43 2.57 -22.35 7.61
C PRO A 43 3.41 -21.13 7.98
N ASP A 44 4.40 -21.31 8.86
CA ASP A 44 5.18 -20.20 9.41
C ASP A 44 5.81 -19.33 8.31
N ASN A 45 6.43 -19.94 7.31
CA ASN A 45 7.04 -19.24 6.16
C ASN A 45 6.04 -18.47 5.27
N ARG A 46 4.73 -18.64 5.48
CA ARG A 46 3.65 -17.96 4.75
C ARG A 46 2.98 -16.86 5.58
N ARG A 47 3.36 -16.71 6.86
CA ARG A 47 2.87 -15.64 7.74
C ARG A 47 3.58 -14.33 7.45
N PHE A 48 2.83 -13.25 7.47
CA PHE A 48 3.33 -11.88 7.30
C PHE A 48 2.65 -10.99 8.34
N THR A 49 3.29 -10.86 9.50
CA THR A 49 2.83 -10.06 10.64
C THR A 49 3.44 -8.65 10.58
N PRO A 50 2.98 -7.69 11.40
CA PRO A 50 3.62 -6.38 11.51
C PRO A 50 5.12 -6.45 11.83
N GLU A 51 5.54 -7.40 12.67
CA GLU A 51 6.94 -7.64 13.02
C GLU A 51 7.74 -8.06 11.78
N ARG A 52 7.21 -9.03 11.02
CA ARG A 52 7.83 -9.49 9.77
C ARG A 52 7.89 -8.41 8.69
N LEU A 53 6.90 -7.52 8.64
CA LEU A 53 6.94 -6.33 7.77
C LEU A 53 8.16 -5.48 8.11
N LEU A 54 8.38 -5.16 9.39
CA LEU A 54 9.47 -4.30 9.84
C LEU A 54 10.86 -4.97 9.68
N GLU A 55 10.92 -6.30 9.77
CA GLU A 55 12.14 -7.07 9.49
C GLU A 55 12.49 -7.09 8.00
N LYS A 56 11.49 -7.31 7.14
CA LYS A 56 11.67 -7.45 5.69
C LYS A 56 11.84 -6.11 4.97
N VAL A 57 11.19 -5.04 5.45
CA VAL A 57 11.21 -3.71 4.83
C VAL A 57 11.94 -2.73 5.75
N GLN A 58 13.28 -2.74 5.65
CA GLN A 58 14.13 -1.85 6.44
C GLN A 58 14.01 -0.39 5.98
N GLY A 59 14.22 0.55 6.90
CA GLY A 59 14.15 1.98 6.61
C GLY A 59 12.73 2.53 6.44
N LEU A 60 11.69 1.76 6.80
CA LEU A 60 10.30 2.22 6.76
C LEU A 60 10.08 3.37 7.75
N GLY A 61 9.56 4.51 7.27
CA GLY A 61 9.25 5.65 8.14
C GLY A 61 7.77 5.99 8.22
N LEU A 62 6.98 5.57 7.22
CA LEU A 62 5.52 5.74 7.20
C LEU A 62 4.84 4.50 6.63
N VAL A 63 3.72 4.09 7.22
CA VAL A 63 2.77 3.13 6.66
C VAL A 63 1.44 3.82 6.37
N ILE A 64 0.99 3.75 5.11
CA ILE A 64 -0.34 4.17 4.68
C ILE A 64 -1.21 2.92 4.45
N ASP A 65 -2.20 2.76 5.32
CA ASP A 65 -3.15 1.65 5.30
C ASP A 65 -4.44 2.04 4.56
N LEU A 66 -4.64 1.45 3.39
CA LEU A 66 -5.80 1.69 2.52
C LEU A 66 -6.99 0.76 2.80
N THR A 67 -6.87 -0.16 3.76
CA THR A 67 -7.91 -1.16 4.01
C THR A 67 -9.13 -0.52 4.68
N ASN A 68 -10.33 -0.96 4.29
CA ASN A 68 -11.58 -0.50 4.90
C ASN A 68 -11.97 -1.37 6.12
N THR A 69 -11.00 -1.71 6.96
CA THR A 69 -11.19 -2.53 8.16
C THR A 69 -10.05 -2.30 9.15
N GLY A 70 -10.33 -2.40 10.45
CA GLY A 70 -9.31 -2.41 11.51
C GLY A 70 -8.91 -3.80 11.98
N ARG A 71 -9.40 -4.87 11.34
CA ARG A 71 -9.26 -6.24 11.87
C ARG A 71 -7.87 -6.85 11.68
N TYR A 72 -7.10 -6.38 10.70
CA TYR A 72 -5.88 -7.06 10.25
C TYR A 72 -4.75 -7.00 11.26
N TYR A 73 -4.48 -5.83 11.83
CA TYR A 73 -3.45 -5.64 12.84
C TYR A 73 -3.73 -4.38 13.65
N ASN A 74 -3.10 -4.27 14.82
CA ASN A 74 -3.13 -3.04 15.61
C ASN A 74 -2.04 -2.09 15.10
N PRO A 75 -2.36 -0.86 14.65
CA PRO A 75 -1.35 0.13 14.23
C PRO A 75 -0.25 0.38 15.27
N GLN A 76 -0.53 0.19 16.56
CA GLN A 76 0.45 0.35 17.63
C GLN A 76 1.66 -0.58 17.49
N SER A 77 1.51 -1.74 16.84
CA SER A 77 2.63 -2.66 16.54
C SER A 77 3.67 -2.06 15.60
N ILE A 78 3.27 -1.08 14.78
CA ILE A 78 4.12 -0.34 13.85
C ILE A 78 4.63 0.95 14.53
N VAL A 79 3.73 1.68 15.19
CA VAL A 79 4.04 2.97 15.83
C VAL A 79 5.04 2.82 16.98
N SER A 80 4.95 1.77 17.79
CA SER A 80 5.90 1.51 18.88
C SER A 80 7.33 1.26 18.41
N ARG A 81 7.52 1.01 17.11
CA ARG A 81 8.81 0.78 16.46
C ARG A 81 9.33 2.03 15.74
N GLY A 82 8.72 3.19 15.97
CA GLY A 82 9.15 4.47 15.40
C GLY A 82 8.69 4.74 13.97
N VAL A 83 7.76 3.92 13.44
CA VAL A 83 7.21 4.08 12.09
C VAL A 83 5.84 4.74 12.18
N ALA A 84 5.65 5.87 11.49
CA ALA A 84 4.36 6.55 11.48
C ALA A 84 3.29 5.68 10.80
N HIS A 85 2.03 5.81 11.21
CA HIS A 85 0.91 5.09 10.61
C HIS A 85 -0.22 6.06 10.23
N THR A 86 -0.75 5.92 9.02
CA THR A 86 -1.89 6.69 8.52
C THR A 86 -2.94 5.76 7.93
N LYS A 87 -4.16 5.83 8.44
CA LYS A 87 -5.30 5.08 7.93
C LYS A 87 -6.10 5.93 6.93
N ILE A 88 -6.23 5.44 5.69
CA ILE A 88 -7.10 6.04 4.68
C ILE A 88 -8.09 4.97 4.23
N MET A 89 -9.31 5.01 4.75
CA MET A 89 -10.31 4.01 4.42
C MET A 89 -10.72 4.11 2.95
N CYS A 90 -10.21 3.18 2.13
CA CYS A 90 -10.54 3.07 0.71
C CYS A 90 -11.49 1.89 0.49
N PRO A 91 -12.79 2.15 0.23
CA PRO A 91 -13.74 1.11 -0.14
C PRO A 91 -13.24 0.30 -1.34
N GLY A 92 -13.58 -0.99 -1.37
CA GLY A 92 -13.29 -1.85 -2.52
C GLY A 92 -14.22 -1.58 -3.70
N ALA A 93 -13.94 -2.24 -4.82
CA ALA A 93 -14.80 -2.32 -6.02
C ALA A 93 -15.05 -1.03 -6.81
N ARG A 94 -14.43 0.09 -6.44
CA ARG A 94 -14.49 1.34 -7.21
C ARG A 94 -13.11 1.97 -7.28
N VAL A 95 -12.88 2.79 -8.31
CA VAL A 95 -11.70 3.65 -8.42
C VAL A 95 -11.63 4.58 -7.18
N PRO A 96 -10.49 4.68 -6.49
CA PRO A 96 -10.33 5.61 -5.37
C PRO A 96 -10.63 7.05 -5.81
N ASN A 97 -11.57 7.69 -5.11
CA ASN A 97 -12.04 9.03 -5.46
C ASN A 97 -11.02 10.13 -5.12
N ALA A 98 -11.28 11.35 -5.59
CA ALA A 98 -10.41 12.51 -5.39
C ALA A 98 -10.09 12.78 -3.91
N LYS A 99 -11.00 12.50 -2.98
CA LYS A 99 -10.75 12.66 -1.53
C LYS A 99 -9.69 11.68 -1.05
N ILE A 100 -9.77 10.41 -1.44
CA ILE A 100 -8.77 9.39 -1.09
C ILE A 100 -7.41 9.75 -1.68
N VAL A 101 -7.38 10.15 -2.96
CA VAL A 101 -6.14 10.59 -3.62
C VAL A 101 -5.54 11.80 -2.90
N LYS A 102 -6.36 12.81 -2.57
CA LYS A 102 -5.91 13.98 -1.81
C LYS A 102 -5.34 13.59 -0.45
N SER A 103 -6.06 12.77 0.34
CA SER A 103 -5.55 12.30 1.64
C SER A 103 -4.24 11.53 1.53
N PHE A 104 -4.06 10.74 0.46
CA PHE A 104 -2.80 10.05 0.18
C PHE A 104 -1.68 11.07 -0.09
N CYS A 105 -1.91 12.01 -1.01
CA CYS A 105 -0.94 13.06 -1.33
C CYS A 105 -0.57 13.91 -0.12
N ASP A 106 -1.54 14.30 0.71
CA ASP A 106 -1.33 15.09 1.92
C ASP A 106 -0.46 14.32 2.92
N ALA A 107 -0.74 13.02 3.14
CA ALA A 107 0.03 12.17 4.06
C ALA A 107 1.48 11.98 3.57
N VAL A 108 1.67 11.72 2.28
CA VAL A 108 3.00 11.63 1.68
C VAL A 108 3.74 12.95 1.79
N GLY A 109 3.10 14.07 1.43
CA GLY A 109 3.69 15.41 1.50
C GLY A 109 4.12 15.81 2.91
N ALA A 110 3.27 15.55 3.90
CA ALA A 110 3.57 15.85 5.31
C ALA A 110 4.73 15.01 5.87
N PHE A 111 4.94 13.80 5.34
CA PHE A 111 6.05 12.94 5.73
C PHE A 111 7.35 13.29 5.00
N VAL A 112 7.28 13.45 3.67
CA VAL A 112 8.45 13.75 2.82
C VAL A 112 8.97 15.17 3.04
N GLY A 113 8.10 16.13 3.40
CA GLY A 113 8.50 17.52 3.66
C GLY A 113 9.27 17.75 4.97
N ARG A 114 9.63 16.69 5.69
CA ARG A 114 10.33 16.73 6.97
C ARG A 114 11.76 16.18 6.83
N PRO A 115 12.81 16.99 7.08
CA PRO A 115 14.20 16.57 6.89
C PRO A 115 14.60 15.32 7.70
N GLU A 116 14.01 15.13 8.89
CA GLU A 116 14.27 13.94 9.73
C GLU A 116 13.77 12.63 9.12
N ASN A 117 13.00 12.71 8.02
CA ASN A 117 12.54 11.56 7.27
C ASN A 117 13.35 11.30 6.01
N ASP A 118 14.38 12.08 5.70
CA ASP A 118 15.20 11.85 4.51
C ASP A 118 15.77 10.42 4.46
N GLY A 119 15.73 9.83 3.27
CA GLY A 119 16.11 8.42 3.05
C GLY A 119 15.10 7.36 3.54
N LYS A 120 14.10 7.70 4.35
CA LYS A 120 13.10 6.72 4.84
C LYS A 120 12.05 6.36 3.78
N LEU A 121 11.52 5.15 3.84
CA LEU A 121 10.52 4.64 2.90
C LEU A 121 9.09 4.95 3.34
N VAL A 122 8.20 5.10 2.35
CA VAL A 122 6.75 5.16 2.52
C VAL A 122 6.15 3.83 2.09
N GLY A 123 5.70 3.06 3.08
CA GLY A 123 4.98 1.83 2.89
C GLY A 123 3.52 2.06 2.56
N VAL A 124 3.01 1.42 1.52
CA VAL A 124 1.60 1.55 1.12
C VAL A 124 1.00 0.17 0.97
N HIS A 125 -0.13 -0.08 1.64
CA HIS A 125 -0.82 -1.36 1.49
C HIS A 125 -2.33 -1.21 1.39
N CYS A 126 -2.94 -2.16 0.69
CA CYS A 126 -4.36 -2.47 0.79
C CYS A 126 -4.47 -3.91 1.30
N THR A 127 -5.48 -4.68 0.92
CA THR A 127 -5.54 -6.11 1.32
C THR A 127 -4.38 -6.89 0.70
N HIS A 128 -4.20 -6.77 -0.62
CA HIS A 128 -3.21 -7.51 -1.40
C HIS A 128 -1.98 -6.68 -1.80
N GLY A 129 -2.06 -5.36 -1.61
CA GLY A 129 -0.98 -4.46 -2.00
C GLY A 129 -0.85 -4.22 -3.50
N VAL A 130 -1.91 -4.50 -4.28
CA VAL A 130 -1.88 -4.43 -5.75
C VAL A 130 -2.76 -3.31 -6.26
N ASN A 131 -4.08 -3.50 -6.38
CA ASN A 131 -4.92 -2.54 -7.13
C ASN A 131 -5.08 -1.17 -6.46
N ARG A 132 -5.64 -1.09 -5.25
CA ARG A 132 -5.84 0.21 -4.57
C ARG A 132 -4.51 0.88 -4.25
N THR A 133 -3.52 0.09 -3.84
CA THR A 133 -2.16 0.54 -3.57
C THR A 133 -1.52 1.16 -4.80
N GLY A 134 -1.48 0.40 -5.90
CA GLY A 134 -0.86 0.87 -7.12
C GLY A 134 -1.62 2.00 -7.77
N TYR A 135 -2.95 2.04 -7.66
CA TYR A 135 -3.71 3.19 -8.14
C TYR A 135 -3.26 4.49 -7.45
N VAL A 136 -3.23 4.54 -6.12
CA VAL A 136 -2.86 5.80 -5.43
C VAL A 136 -1.38 6.15 -5.61
N VAL A 137 -0.49 5.15 -5.69
CA VAL A 137 0.93 5.36 -5.98
C VAL A 137 1.12 5.88 -7.40
N CYS A 138 0.53 5.23 -8.40
CA CYS A 138 0.61 5.66 -9.80
C CYS A 138 -0.03 7.04 -9.99
N ARG A 139 -1.18 7.30 -9.36
CA ARG A 139 -1.84 8.61 -9.42
C ARG A 139 -0.96 9.70 -8.81
N TYR A 140 -0.28 9.44 -7.69
CA TYR A 140 0.70 10.36 -7.13
C TYR A 140 1.87 10.61 -8.10
N MET A 141 2.43 9.55 -8.71
CA MET A 141 3.50 9.66 -9.70
C MET A 141 3.10 10.53 -10.90
N VAL A 142 1.88 10.36 -11.40
CA VAL A 142 1.33 11.17 -12.50
C VAL A 142 1.15 12.62 -12.05
N ASP A 143 0.41 12.85 -10.97
CA ASP A 143 -0.05 14.19 -10.59
C ASP A 143 1.03 15.03 -9.91
N LYS A 144 2.00 14.42 -9.22
CA LYS A 144 3.02 15.11 -8.42
C LYS A 144 4.43 15.01 -9.00
N LEU A 145 4.73 13.95 -9.74
CA LEU A 145 6.06 13.73 -10.32
C LEU A 145 6.08 13.90 -11.85
N GLY A 146 4.93 14.15 -12.49
CA GLY A 146 4.83 14.34 -13.93
C GLY A 146 5.15 13.07 -14.75
N ILE A 147 5.13 11.89 -14.10
CA ILE A 147 5.45 10.63 -14.77
C ILE A 147 4.28 10.23 -15.67
N ALA A 148 4.56 9.87 -16.92
CA ALA A 148 3.53 9.41 -17.84
C ALA A 148 2.74 8.21 -17.26
N PRO A 149 1.40 8.17 -17.36
CA PRO A 149 0.60 7.11 -16.73
C PRO A 149 1.03 5.68 -17.08
N ALA A 150 1.38 5.43 -18.35
CA ALA A 150 1.84 4.12 -18.78
C ALA A 150 3.12 3.69 -18.05
N LYS A 151 4.08 4.61 -17.89
CA LYS A 151 5.33 4.37 -17.18
C LYS A 151 5.12 4.18 -15.69
N ALA A 152 4.25 4.97 -15.06
CA ALA A 152 3.92 4.83 -13.65
C ALA A 152 3.32 3.44 -13.34
N ILE A 153 2.40 2.97 -14.20
CA ILE A 153 1.81 1.63 -14.09
C ILE A 153 2.86 0.55 -14.28
N GLU A 154 3.70 0.66 -15.31
CA GLU A 154 4.77 -0.30 -15.57
C GLU A 154 5.74 -0.41 -14.38
N ASP A 155 6.24 0.73 -13.90
CA ASP A 155 7.18 0.80 -12.77
C ASP A 155 6.58 0.22 -11.50
N PHE A 156 5.32 0.56 -11.20
CA PHE A 156 4.64 0.01 -10.05
C PHE A 156 4.48 -1.50 -10.14
N GLN A 157 3.96 -2.04 -11.26
CA GLN A 157 3.72 -3.48 -11.41
C GLN A 157 5.02 -4.27 -11.38
N LYS A 158 6.08 -3.74 -12.01
CA LYS A 158 7.42 -4.34 -11.99
C LYS A 158 7.98 -4.38 -10.57
N ALA A 159 7.96 -3.25 -9.85
CA ALA A 159 8.43 -3.20 -8.47
C ALA A 159 7.58 -4.05 -7.52
N ARG A 160 6.25 -4.07 -7.70
CA ARG A 160 5.34 -4.88 -6.87
C ARG A 160 5.49 -6.38 -7.13
N GLY A 161 5.85 -6.77 -8.36
CA GLY A 161 5.88 -8.15 -8.83
C GLY A 161 4.50 -8.73 -9.16
N HIS A 162 3.45 -7.89 -9.24
CA HIS A 162 2.08 -8.29 -9.52
C HIS A 162 1.39 -7.26 -10.40
N ASN A 163 0.63 -7.73 -11.39
CA ASN A 163 -0.14 -6.89 -12.30
C ASN A 163 -1.49 -6.47 -11.68
N PHE A 164 -2.03 -5.35 -12.16
CA PHE A 164 -3.40 -4.97 -11.85
C PHE A 164 -4.40 -5.99 -12.39
N ASP A 165 -5.40 -6.31 -11.56
CA ASP A 165 -6.54 -7.15 -11.93
C ASP A 165 -7.80 -6.31 -12.23
N ARG A 166 -7.72 -4.97 -12.08
CA ARG A 166 -8.81 -4.01 -12.34
C ARG A 166 -8.48 -3.09 -13.52
N GLN A 167 -9.04 -3.41 -14.69
CA GLN A 167 -8.85 -2.58 -15.89
C GLN A 167 -9.43 -1.16 -15.74
N GLU A 168 -10.50 -0.98 -14.95
CA GLU A 168 -11.04 0.33 -14.61
C GLU A 168 -10.01 1.29 -13.99
N TYR A 169 -9.05 0.77 -13.21
CA TYR A 169 -8.00 1.59 -12.58
C TYR A 169 -6.96 2.01 -13.62
N VAL A 170 -6.59 1.09 -14.51
CA VAL A 170 -5.68 1.36 -15.64
C VAL A 170 -6.28 2.42 -16.55
N SER A 171 -7.56 2.30 -16.89
CA SER A 171 -8.27 3.24 -17.75
C SER A 171 -8.36 4.63 -17.15
N ASP A 172 -8.70 4.77 -15.86
CA ASP A 172 -8.73 6.08 -15.19
C ASP A 172 -7.33 6.74 -15.14
N LEU A 173 -6.29 5.96 -14.80
CA LEU A 173 -4.91 6.44 -14.78
C LEU A 173 -4.48 6.99 -16.15
N ARG A 174 -4.82 6.30 -17.23
CA ARG A 174 -4.50 6.73 -18.60
C ARG A 174 -5.38 7.89 -19.09
N GLY A 175 -6.63 7.99 -18.62
CA GLY A 175 -7.60 9.00 -19.08
C GLY A 175 -7.43 10.38 -18.45
N ARG A 176 -6.77 10.49 -17.29
CA ARG A 176 -6.37 11.78 -16.70
C ARG A 176 -4.87 11.97 -16.87
N GLY A 177 -4.45 12.64 -17.94
CA GLY A 177 -3.10 13.19 -18.06
C GLY A 177 -2.84 14.28 -17.01
N PRO A 178 -1.58 14.70 -16.80
CA PRO A 178 -1.27 15.82 -15.93
C PRO A 178 -2.09 17.06 -16.35
N PRO A 179 -2.55 17.90 -15.40
CA PRO A 179 -3.15 19.18 -15.77
C PRO A 179 -2.15 19.96 -16.62
N THR A 180 -2.58 20.34 -17.82
CA THR A 180 -1.88 21.30 -18.68
C THR A 180 -1.74 22.64 -17.99
#